data_AF-A0A7X7EDY8-F1
#
_entry.id   AF-A0A7X7EDY8-F1
#
_cell.length_a   1.000
_cell.length_b   1.000
_cell.length_c   1.000
_cell.angle_alpha   90.00
_cell.angle_beta   90.00
_cell.angle_gamma   90.00
#
_symmetry.space_group_name_H-M   'P 1'
#
loop_
_entity.id
_entity.type
_entity.pdbx_description
1 polymer ?
#
loop_
_entity_poly.entity_id
_entity_poly.type
_entity_poly.pdbx_seq_one_letter_code
_entity_poly.pdbx_strand_id
1 'polypeptide(L)'
;KNVPVLSRIPIIGPLFFSQSYWTTWLCLTIWALSWILLYKTSFGLRLRACGEHPSAVASAGVNVHRMRYFGVIMSGALAGLGGSVILITYSGEFNGTVAGLGFLSIAALIFGQWKPLGILGATFFFGIATTIANVSQVIPSLSVVPPVFFKVFPYVATLLALVLFSKNSAAPKASGDPF
;
A
#
# COMPACT_ATOMS: atom_id res chain seq x y z
N LYS A 1 -16.65 8.63 -20.54
CA LYS A 1 -16.64 8.71 -22.02
C LYS A 1 -15.83 7.52 -22.54
N ASN A 2 -16.47 6.64 -23.31
CA ASN A 2 -15.98 5.31 -23.65
C ASN A 2 -14.88 5.35 -24.71
N VAL A 3 -13.75 4.69 -24.45
CA VAL A 3 -12.67 4.49 -25.43
C VAL A 3 -12.91 3.14 -26.14
N PRO A 4 -13.10 3.08 -27.47
CA PRO A 4 -13.82 1.97 -28.11
C PRO A 4 -13.04 0.66 -28.29
N VAL A 5 -11.78 0.58 -27.87
CA VAL A 5 -10.90 -0.57 -28.17
C VAL A 5 -10.45 -1.35 -26.93
N LEU A 6 -10.25 -0.69 -25.78
CA LEU A 6 -9.87 -1.36 -24.51
C LEU A 6 -11.06 -1.97 -23.74
N SER A 7 -12.29 -1.67 -24.14
CA SER A 7 -13.54 -2.12 -23.49
C SER A 7 -13.90 -3.59 -23.80
N ARG A 8 -13.25 -4.25 -24.76
CA ARG A 8 -13.61 -5.62 -25.20
C ARG A 8 -12.79 -6.73 -24.57
N ILE A 9 -11.85 -6.43 -23.67
CA ILE A 9 -11.16 -7.47 -22.88
C ILE A 9 -12.04 -7.75 -21.66
N PRO A 10 -12.68 -8.93 -21.56
CA PRO A 10 -13.79 -9.20 -20.64
C PRO A 10 -13.44 -9.13 -19.14
N ILE A 11 -12.15 -9.01 -18.80
CA ILE A 11 -11.68 -8.92 -17.41
C ILE A 11 -10.99 -7.57 -17.13
N ILE A 12 -10.26 -7.00 -18.09
CA ILE A 12 -9.45 -5.78 -17.89
C ILE A 12 -10.24 -4.52 -18.26
N GLY A 13 -11.13 -4.60 -19.26
CA GLY A 13 -11.92 -3.47 -19.76
C GLY A 13 -12.90 -2.88 -18.73
N PRO A 14 -13.75 -3.68 -18.06
CA PRO A 14 -14.69 -3.17 -17.07
C PRO A 14 -14.02 -2.69 -15.78
N LEU A 15 -12.92 -3.35 -15.39
CA LEU A 15 -12.15 -3.10 -14.16
C LEU A 15 -11.44 -1.74 -14.17
N PHE A 16 -10.99 -1.29 -15.35
CA PHE A 16 -10.35 0.01 -15.51
C PHE A 16 -11.29 1.13 -16.01
N PHE A 17 -12.34 0.81 -16.77
CA PHE A 17 -13.12 1.84 -17.50
C PHE A 17 -14.60 1.98 -17.11
N SER A 18 -15.20 1.03 -16.38
CA SER A 18 -16.64 1.09 -16.03
C SER A 18 -16.95 1.29 -14.54
N GLN A 19 -16.05 0.95 -13.62
CA GLN A 19 -16.25 1.12 -12.16
C GLN A 19 -15.04 1.72 -11.41
N SER A 20 -14.02 2.21 -12.13
CA SER A 20 -12.80 2.68 -11.46
C SER A 20 -12.96 4.13 -10.98
N TYR A 21 -12.92 4.31 -9.66
CA TYR A 21 -12.91 5.63 -9.03
C TYR A 21 -11.66 6.42 -9.45
N TRP A 22 -11.79 7.75 -9.59
CA TRP A 22 -10.67 8.64 -9.90
C TRP A 22 -9.50 8.51 -8.91
N THR A 23 -9.82 8.20 -7.65
CA THR A 23 -8.87 7.94 -6.57
C THR A 23 -7.95 6.75 -6.85
N THR A 24 -8.40 5.74 -7.59
CA THR A 24 -7.57 4.60 -8.01
C THR A 24 -6.43 5.05 -8.93
N TRP A 25 -6.74 5.91 -9.90
CA TRP A 25 -5.74 6.46 -10.82
C TRP A 25 -4.74 7.33 -10.08
N LEU A 26 -5.20 8.16 -9.14
CA LEU A 26 -4.35 8.97 -8.28
C LEU A 26 -3.37 8.09 -7.48
N CYS A 27 -3.86 7.01 -6.86
CA CYS A 27 -3.00 6.08 -6.11
C CYS A 27 -1.95 5.40 -7.00
N LEU A 28 -2.33 4.98 -8.21
CA LEU A 28 -1.40 4.38 -9.18
C LEU A 28 -0.36 5.39 -9.67
N THR A 29 -0.74 6.64 -9.89
CA THR A 29 0.20 7.72 -10.25
C THR A 29 1.18 8.00 -9.13
N ILE A 30 0.72 8.10 -7.88
CA ILE A 30 1.60 8.28 -6.70
C ILE A 30 2.56 7.10 -6.58
N TRP A 31 2.08 5.88 -6.77
CA TRP A 31 2.91 4.69 -6.74
C TRP A 31 3.99 4.72 -7.83
N ALA A 32 3.62 5.02 -9.08
CA ALA A 32 4.55 5.10 -10.20
C ALA A 32 5.60 6.20 -9.97
N LEU A 33 5.18 7.36 -9.47
CA LEU A 33 6.07 8.47 -9.15
C LEU A 33 7.03 8.10 -8.00
N SER A 34 6.55 7.39 -6.99
CA SER A 34 7.38 6.86 -5.89
C SER A 34 8.40 5.84 -6.39
N TRP A 35 8.02 4.95 -7.31
CA TRP A 35 8.94 3.99 -7.94
C TRP A 35 10.04 4.71 -8.73
N ILE A 36 9.68 5.68 -9.57
CA ILE A 36 10.64 6.47 -10.34
C ILE A 36 11.55 7.25 -9.40
N LEU A 37 10.99 7.92 -8.40
CA LEU A 37 11.76 8.70 -7.43
C LEU A 37 12.76 7.81 -6.67
N LEU A 38 12.34 6.65 -6.19
CA LEU A 38 13.21 5.75 -5.41
C LEU A 38 14.31 5.08 -6.26
N TYR A 39 13.99 4.63 -7.49
CA TYR A 39 14.91 3.81 -8.29
C TYR A 39 15.61 4.53 -9.44
N LYS A 40 15.04 5.63 -9.95
CA LYS A 40 15.57 6.34 -11.12
C LYS A 40 16.18 7.70 -10.79
N THR A 41 16.05 8.20 -9.56
CA THR A 41 16.64 9.51 -9.18
C THR A 41 17.78 9.37 -8.17
N SER A 42 18.69 10.33 -8.20
CA SER A 42 19.80 10.44 -7.24
C SER A 42 19.30 10.69 -5.81
N PHE A 43 18.17 11.37 -5.67
CA PHE A 43 17.50 11.58 -4.39
C PHE A 43 17.07 10.25 -3.75
N GLY A 44 16.43 9.37 -4.52
CA GLY A 44 16.00 8.05 -4.03
C GLY A 44 17.14 7.12 -3.62
N LEU A 45 18.30 7.22 -4.29
CA LEU A 45 19.50 6.50 -3.87
C LEU A 45 20.01 7.00 -2.52
N ARG A 46 20.09 8.33 -2.34
CA ARG A 46 20.52 8.96 -1.08
C ARG A 46 19.56 8.62 0.06
N LEU A 47 18.25 8.67 -0.20
CA LEU A 47 17.22 8.33 0.81
C LEU A 47 17.33 6.88 1.28
N ARG A 48 17.53 5.93 0.36
CA ARG A 48 17.74 4.50 0.71
C ARG A 48 19.07 4.28 1.44
N ALA A 49 20.14 4.92 0.99
CA ALA A 49 21.44 4.84 1.64
C ALA A 49 21.40 5.38 3.07
N CYS A 50 20.64 6.46 3.33
CA CYS A 50 20.41 6.98 4.68
C CYS A 50 19.69 5.97 5.60
N GLY A 51 18.86 5.07 5.04
CA GLY A 51 18.16 4.03 5.79
C GLY A 51 19.04 2.81 6.11
N GLU A 52 20.05 2.52 5.28
CA GLU A 52 20.97 1.40 5.47
C GLU A 52 22.19 1.79 6.31
N HIS A 53 22.91 2.85 5.90
CA HIS A 53 24.19 3.27 6.49
C HIS A 53 24.29 4.80 6.54
N PRO A 54 23.68 5.46 7.56
CA PRO A 54 23.60 6.91 7.58
C PRO A 54 24.96 7.59 7.84
N SER A 55 25.88 6.95 8.55
CA SER A 55 27.26 7.43 8.73
C SER A 55 28.02 7.54 7.40
N ALA A 56 27.88 6.54 6.52
CA ALA A 56 28.49 6.56 5.19
C ALA A 56 27.95 7.70 4.32
N VAL A 57 26.67 8.03 4.45
CA VAL A 57 26.05 9.14 3.71
C VAL A 57 26.52 10.51 4.21
N ALA A 58 26.72 10.65 5.53
CA ALA A 58 27.30 11.86 6.10
C ALA A 58 28.74 12.07 5.64
N SER A 59 29.57 11.01 5.58
CA SER A 59 30.92 11.06 5.03
C SER A 59 30.96 11.43 3.54
N ALA A 60 29.91 11.11 2.78
CA ALA A 60 29.75 11.51 1.38
C ALA A 60 29.28 12.97 1.19
N GLY A 61 29.16 13.76 2.28
CA GLY A 61 28.79 15.18 2.24
C GLY A 61 27.29 15.46 2.11
N VAL A 62 26.44 14.45 2.28
CA VAL A 62 24.97 14.63 2.23
C VAL A 62 24.43 14.86 3.64
N ASN A 63 23.61 15.89 3.81
CA ASN A 63 22.96 16.17 5.10
C ASN A 63 21.84 15.14 5.39
N VAL A 64 22.15 14.17 6.25
CA VAL A 64 21.25 13.07 6.64
C VAL A 64 20.01 13.60 7.38
N HIS A 65 20.14 14.61 8.25
CA HIS A 65 19.01 15.17 8.99
C HIS A 65 17.94 15.73 8.04
N ARG A 66 18.34 16.55 7.06
CA ARG A 66 17.40 17.11 6.07
C ARG A 66 16.69 16.02 5.28
N MET A 67 17.42 14.96 4.92
CA MET A 67 16.85 13.82 4.20
C MET A 67 15.81 13.06 5.05
N ARG A 68 16.10 12.82 6.34
CA ARG A 68 15.18 12.16 7.28
C ARG A 68 13.93 13.00 7.53
N TYR A 69 14.08 14.31 7.78
CA TYR A 69 12.94 15.21 7.97
C TYR A 69 12.02 15.27 6.74
N PHE A 70 12.61 15.34 5.54
CA PHE A 70 11.83 15.29 4.31
C PHE A 70 11.06 13.97 4.18
N GLY A 71 11.68 12.84 4.52
CA GLY A 71 11.03 11.53 4.53
C GLY A 71 9.82 11.48 5.46
N VAL A 72 9.96 11.99 6.70
CA VAL A 72 8.87 12.03 7.68
C VAL A 72 7.71 12.91 7.20
N ILE A 73 8.00 14.13 6.73
CA ILE A 73 6.97 15.06 6.22
C ILE A 73 6.22 14.44 5.04
N MET A 74 6.94 13.85 4.08
CA MET A 74 6.32 13.19 2.94
C MET A 74 5.48 11.98 3.34
N SER A 75 5.93 11.19 4.33
CA SER A 75 5.16 10.06 4.84
C SER A 75 3.83 10.50 5.48
N GLY A 76 3.84 11.60 6.23
CA GLY A 76 2.64 12.19 6.82
C GLY A 76 1.67 12.72 5.76
N ALA A 77 2.19 13.41 4.73
CA ALA A 77 1.39 13.89 3.61
C ALA A 77 0.71 12.74 2.86
N LEU A 78 1.45 11.65 2.59
CA LEU A 78 0.92 10.46 1.92
C LEU A 78 -0.08 9.69 2.81
N ALA A 79 0.16 9.62 4.12
CA ALA A 79 -0.79 9.02 5.07
C ALA A 79 -2.11 9.81 5.14
N GLY A 80 -2.04 11.15 5.14
CA GLY A 80 -3.21 12.02 5.06
C GLY A 80 -4.00 11.82 3.77
N LEU A 81 -3.32 11.71 2.62
CA LEU A 81 -3.95 11.35 1.35
C LEU A 81 -4.58 9.96 1.37
N GLY A 82 -3.95 8.98 2.04
CA GLY A 82 -4.54 7.66 2.25
C GLY A 82 -5.85 7.72 3.04
N GLY A 83 -5.90 8.54 4.08
CA GLY A 83 -7.10 8.78 4.87
C GLY A 83 -8.24 9.43 4.06
N SER A 84 -7.93 10.41 3.21
CA SER A 84 -8.95 11.05 2.36
C SER A 84 -9.53 10.10 1.32
N VAL A 85 -8.72 9.17 0.78
CA VAL A 85 -9.20 8.12 -0.13
C VAL A 85 -10.19 7.18 0.56
N ILE A 86 -9.94 6.80 1.82
CA ILE A 86 -10.88 5.97 2.61
C ILE A 86 -12.24 6.66 2.74
N LEU A 87 -12.26 7.97 2.99
CA LEU A 87 -13.51 8.73 3.14
C LEU A 87 -14.27 8.86 1.82
N ILE A 88 -13.58 9.23 0.73
CA ILE A 88 -14.22 9.51 -0.55
C ILE A 88 -14.64 8.22 -1.28
N THR A 89 -13.86 7.15 -1.15
CA THR A 89 -14.02 5.95 -2.00
C THR A 89 -14.55 4.74 -1.24
N TYR A 90 -14.15 4.55 0.01
CA TYR A 90 -14.47 3.32 0.75
C TYR A 90 -15.72 3.49 1.62
N SER A 91 -15.76 4.51 2.49
CA SER A 91 -16.82 4.65 3.48
C SER A 91 -17.94 5.59 3.04
N GLY A 92 -17.65 6.62 2.24
CA GLY A 92 -18.61 7.67 1.88
C GLY A 92 -19.00 8.60 3.06
N GLU A 93 -18.72 8.20 4.29
CA GLU A 93 -19.06 8.91 5.53
C GLU A 93 -17.89 8.90 6.52
N PHE A 94 -17.80 9.95 7.35
CA PHE A 94 -16.77 10.08 8.38
C PHE A 94 -17.25 9.51 9.71
N ASN A 95 -16.84 8.27 10.02
CA ASN A 95 -17.19 7.57 11.25
C ASN A 95 -16.04 7.55 12.30
N GLY A 96 -14.97 8.31 12.08
CA GLY A 96 -13.80 8.35 12.98
C GLY A 96 -13.02 7.02 13.09
N THR A 97 -13.35 6.02 12.28
CA THR A 97 -12.70 4.71 12.26
C THR A 97 -12.11 4.41 10.89
N VAL A 98 -10.96 3.74 10.88
CA VAL A 98 -10.25 3.28 9.68
C VAL A 98 -10.46 1.79 9.40
N ALA A 99 -11.41 1.14 10.09
CA ALA A 99 -11.84 -0.24 9.86
C ALA A 99 -10.70 -1.27 9.76
N GLY A 100 -9.57 -1.04 10.44
CA GLY A 100 -8.38 -1.92 10.40
C GLY A 100 -7.49 -1.79 9.16
N LEU A 101 -7.81 -0.93 8.20
CA LEU A 101 -7.04 -0.76 6.96
C LEU A 101 -5.62 -0.22 7.21
N GLY A 102 -5.41 0.53 8.29
CA GLY A 102 -4.08 0.99 8.70
C GLY A 102 -3.16 -0.15 9.17
N PHE A 103 -3.70 -1.19 9.80
CA PHE A 103 -2.92 -2.38 10.15
C PHE A 103 -2.59 -3.20 8.90
N LEU A 104 -3.56 -3.31 7.98
CA LEU A 104 -3.39 -4.00 6.71
C LEU A 104 -2.30 -3.36 5.84
N SER A 105 -2.15 -2.03 5.87
CA SER A 105 -1.11 -1.33 5.11
C SER A 105 0.30 -1.60 5.64
N ILE A 106 0.47 -1.67 6.96
CA ILE A 106 1.75 -2.08 7.59
C ILE A 106 2.08 -3.53 7.21
N ALA A 107 1.09 -4.42 7.25
CA ALA A 107 1.28 -5.79 6.79
C ALA A 107 1.76 -5.80 5.32
N ALA A 108 1.06 -5.11 4.42
CA ALA A 108 1.42 -5.02 3.01
C ALA A 108 2.83 -4.45 2.76
N LEU A 109 3.28 -3.51 3.60
CA LEU A 109 4.65 -2.98 3.57
C LEU A 109 5.69 -4.08 3.86
N ILE A 110 5.45 -4.88 4.90
CA ILE A 110 6.33 -5.98 5.31
C ILE A 110 6.34 -7.07 4.23
N PHE A 111 5.17 -7.42 3.69
CA PHE A 111 5.02 -8.38 2.59
C PHE A 111 5.70 -7.94 1.31
N GLY A 112 5.60 -6.65 0.99
CA GLY A 112 6.26 -6.06 -0.15
C GLY A 112 7.77 -5.96 0.00
N GLN A 113 8.35 -6.44 1.12
CA GLN A 113 9.78 -6.38 1.44
C GLN A 113 10.36 -4.97 1.27
N TRP A 114 9.60 -3.93 1.65
CA TRP A 114 10.01 -2.53 1.51
C TRP A 114 10.29 -2.08 0.06
N LYS A 115 9.92 -2.87 -0.95
CA LYS A 115 10.08 -2.56 -2.38
C LYS A 115 8.72 -2.15 -2.96
N PRO A 116 8.61 -1.03 -3.69
CA PRO A 116 7.31 -0.54 -4.17
C PRO A 116 6.58 -1.54 -5.09
N LEU A 117 7.30 -2.31 -5.91
CA LEU A 117 6.67 -3.36 -6.73
C LEU A 117 6.07 -4.49 -5.88
N GLY A 118 6.77 -4.91 -4.83
CA GLY A 118 6.27 -5.90 -3.88
C GLY A 118 5.08 -5.37 -3.09
N ILE A 119 5.13 -4.10 -2.68
CA ILE A 119 4.04 -3.45 -1.95
C ILE A 119 2.78 -3.40 -2.82
N LEU A 120 2.89 -3.07 -4.12
CA LEU A 120 1.75 -3.09 -5.03
C LEU A 120 1.13 -4.49 -5.17
N GLY A 121 1.97 -5.53 -5.29
CA GLY A 121 1.47 -6.91 -5.34
C GLY A 121 0.75 -7.31 -4.05
N ALA A 122 1.32 -6.97 -2.89
CA ALA A 122 0.74 -7.27 -1.59
C ALA A 122 -0.59 -6.52 -1.37
N THR A 123 -0.64 -5.21 -1.67
CA THR A 123 -1.88 -4.43 -1.52
C THR A 123 -2.97 -4.90 -2.49
N PHE A 124 -2.60 -5.35 -3.69
CA PHE A 124 -3.56 -5.93 -4.64
C PHE A 124 -4.14 -7.25 -4.13
N PHE A 125 -3.29 -8.14 -3.59
CA PHE A 125 -3.73 -9.38 -2.96
C PHE A 125 -4.68 -9.14 -1.78
N PHE A 126 -4.32 -8.24 -0.86
CA PHE A 126 -5.18 -7.89 0.28
C PHE A 126 -6.45 -7.15 -0.15
N GLY A 127 -6.38 -6.30 -1.17
CA GLY A 127 -7.54 -5.65 -1.77
C GLY A 127 -8.54 -6.68 -2.32
N ILE A 128 -8.07 -7.68 -3.06
CA ILE A 128 -8.93 -8.77 -3.56
C ILE A 128 -9.52 -9.57 -2.39
N ALA A 129 -8.71 -9.95 -1.40
CA ALA A 129 -9.19 -10.72 -0.25
C ALA A 129 -10.27 -9.99 0.54
N THR A 130 -10.09 -8.68 0.78
CA THR A 130 -11.08 -7.85 1.48
C THR A 130 -12.34 -7.62 0.66
N THR A 131 -12.25 -7.44 -0.66
CA THR A 131 -13.42 -7.32 -1.53
C THR A 131 -14.23 -8.62 -1.56
N ILE A 132 -13.57 -9.79 -1.68
CA ILE A 132 -14.25 -11.09 -1.61
C ILE A 132 -14.96 -11.27 -0.27
N ALA A 133 -14.30 -10.90 0.83
CA ALA A 133 -14.89 -10.94 2.16
C ALA A 133 -16.16 -10.07 2.27
N ASN A 134 -16.16 -8.89 1.66
CA ASN A 134 -17.32 -8.00 1.65
C ASN A 134 -18.44 -8.47 0.72
N VAL A 135 -18.11 -8.99 -0.47
CA VAL A 135 -19.11 -9.49 -1.44
C VAL A 135 -19.76 -10.80 -0.99
N SER A 136 -19.06 -11.62 -0.18
CA SER A 136 -19.62 -12.85 0.40
C SER A 136 -20.89 -12.61 1.24
N GLN A 137 -21.12 -11.37 1.70
CA GLN A 137 -22.34 -10.97 2.42
C GLN A 137 -23.60 -10.95 1.55
N VAL A 138 -23.45 -10.87 0.22
CA VAL A 138 -24.54 -10.58 -0.72
C VAL A 138 -24.99 -11.83 -1.49
N ILE A 139 -24.17 -12.89 -1.51
CA ILE A 139 -24.46 -14.12 -2.26
C ILE A 139 -25.21 -15.12 -1.35
N PRO A 140 -26.46 -15.50 -1.68
CA PRO A 140 -27.30 -16.38 -0.84
C PRO A 140 -26.68 -17.75 -0.57
N SER A 141 -25.86 -18.27 -1.51
CA SER A 141 -25.24 -19.59 -1.44
C SER A 141 -24.15 -19.74 -0.37
N LEU A 142 -23.67 -18.64 0.23
CA LEU A 142 -22.63 -18.65 1.28
C LEU A 142 -23.19 -18.35 2.69
N SER A 143 -24.51 -18.17 2.82
CA SER A 143 -25.20 -17.85 4.09
C SER A 143 -25.09 -18.92 5.20
N VAL A 144 -24.58 -20.10 4.87
CA VAL A 144 -24.31 -21.20 5.83
C VAL A 144 -23.11 -20.89 6.73
N VAL A 145 -22.17 -20.04 6.30
CA VAL A 145 -20.97 -19.70 7.07
C VAL A 145 -21.11 -18.31 7.66
N PRO A 146 -20.89 -18.14 8.99
CA PRO A 146 -21.01 -16.83 9.62
C PRO A 146 -20.14 -15.78 8.92
N PRO A 147 -20.69 -14.59 8.60
CA PRO A 147 -20.00 -13.54 7.86
C PRO A 147 -18.72 -13.03 8.55
N VAL A 148 -18.58 -13.30 9.85
CA VAL A 148 -17.39 -13.03 10.66
C VAL A 148 -16.16 -13.79 10.15
N PHE A 149 -16.29 -15.05 9.71
CA PHE A 149 -15.15 -15.84 9.21
C PHE A 149 -14.52 -15.21 7.97
N PHE A 150 -15.37 -14.72 7.06
CA PHE A 150 -14.90 -14.03 5.86
C PHE A 150 -14.29 -12.67 6.17
N LYS A 151 -14.84 -11.90 7.12
CA LYS A 151 -14.23 -10.63 7.56
C LYS A 151 -12.87 -10.80 8.24
N VAL A 152 -12.68 -11.91 8.95
CA VAL A 152 -11.42 -12.22 9.64
C VAL A 152 -10.39 -12.83 8.69
N PHE A 153 -10.81 -13.44 7.58
CA PHE A 153 -9.94 -14.11 6.62
C PHE A 153 -8.80 -13.22 6.07
N PRO A 154 -9.01 -11.97 5.62
CA PRO A 154 -7.92 -11.10 5.20
C PRO A 154 -6.87 -10.88 6.30
N TYR A 155 -7.31 -10.71 7.55
CA TYR A 155 -6.44 -10.47 8.70
C TYR A 155 -5.70 -11.74 9.16
N VAL A 156 -6.33 -12.91 9.05
CA VAL A 156 -5.66 -14.18 9.35
C VAL A 156 -4.69 -14.53 8.23
N ALA A 157 -5.06 -14.28 6.98
CA ALA A 157 -4.16 -14.43 5.84
C ALA A 157 -2.95 -13.50 5.94
N THR A 158 -3.12 -12.25 6.41
CA THR A 158 -1.97 -11.36 6.69
C THR A 158 -1.12 -11.90 7.84
N LEU A 159 -1.71 -12.41 8.91
CA LEU A 159 -0.96 -13.01 10.02
C LEU A 159 -0.15 -14.22 9.58
N LEU A 160 -0.79 -15.17 8.87
CA LEU A 160 -0.14 -16.38 8.38
C LEU A 160 0.97 -16.06 7.39
N ALA A 161 0.69 -15.19 6.43
CA ALA A 161 1.70 -14.85 5.46
C ALA A 161 2.83 -14.05 6.14
N LEU A 162 2.57 -13.26 7.19
CA LEU A 162 3.61 -12.51 7.91
C LEU A 162 4.54 -13.51 8.58
N VAL A 163 4.01 -14.53 9.24
CA VAL A 163 4.79 -15.60 9.87
C VAL A 163 5.67 -16.33 8.84
N LEU A 164 5.16 -16.57 7.63
CA LEU A 164 5.90 -17.28 6.57
C LEU A 164 6.99 -16.42 5.91
N PHE A 165 6.70 -15.14 5.65
CA PHE A 165 7.58 -14.26 4.87
C PHE A 165 8.41 -13.28 5.72
N SER A 166 8.13 -13.17 7.03
CA SER A 166 8.85 -12.27 7.95
C SER A 166 10.35 -12.56 7.99
N LYS A 167 10.77 -13.83 7.86
CA LYS A 167 12.20 -14.20 7.87
C LYS A 167 13.03 -13.54 6.76
N ASN A 168 12.41 -13.17 5.64
CA ASN A 168 13.10 -12.55 4.49
C ASN A 168 12.86 -11.03 4.37
N SER A 169 12.13 -10.41 5.30
CA SER A 169 11.86 -8.98 5.24
C SER A 169 13.04 -8.20 5.84
N ALA A 170 13.90 -7.66 4.97
CA ALA A 170 15.00 -6.80 5.37
C ALA A 170 14.50 -5.35 5.51
N ALA A 171 14.12 -4.96 6.73
CA ALA A 171 13.87 -3.57 7.05
C ALA A 171 15.19 -2.77 7.00
N PRO A 172 15.15 -1.46 6.70
CA PRO A 172 16.35 -0.61 6.72
C PRO A 172 17.05 -0.69 8.08
N LYS A 173 18.35 -1.00 8.08
CA LYS A 173 19.12 -1.30 9.31
C LYS A 173 19.14 -0.16 10.31
N ALA A 174 19.12 1.09 9.86
CA ALA A 174 19.13 2.28 10.70
C ALA A 174 17.73 2.83 11.01
N SER A 175 16.69 2.01 10.83
CA SER A 175 15.31 2.36 11.18
C SER A 175 15.15 2.42 12.70
N GLY A 176 14.90 3.61 13.24
CA GLY A 176 14.74 3.84 14.68
C GLY A 176 16.02 4.27 15.42
N ASP A 177 17.18 4.22 14.76
CA ASP A 177 18.43 4.72 15.35
C ASP A 177 18.49 6.26 15.30
N PRO A 178 18.74 6.93 16.44
CA PRO A 178 18.99 8.36 16.48
C PRO A 178 20.22 8.71 15.63
N PHE A 179 20.17 9.88 14.96
CA PHE A 179 21.31 10.45 14.25
C PHE A 179 21.77 11.72 14.93
#